data_AF-A0A0C9SSA9-F1
#
_entry.id   AF-A0A0C9SSA9-F1
#
_cell.length_a   1.000
_cell.length_b   1.000
_cell.length_c   1.000
_cell.angle_alpha   90.00
_cell.angle_beta   90.00
_cell.angle_gamma   90.00
#
_symmetry.space_group_name_H-M   'P 1'
#
loop_
_entity.id
_entity.type
_entity.pdbx_description
1 polymer ?
#
loop_
_entity_poly.entity_id
_entity_poly.type
_entity_poly.pdbx_seq_one_letter_code
_entity_poly.pdbx_strand_id
1 'polypeptide(L)'
;MDSKISTTVHASLEKHWAKADQDVFICAVVLNPFLHMSCFSSGVSELTPLGLYSIIKHVFKCIFHHEGDLPFHVAFFDYISFLCEYSCKRMQLDQFKELYKKFVRCHH
;
A
#
# COMPACT_ATOMS: atom_id res chain seq x y z
N MET A 1 -25.75 5.61 25.85
CA MET A 1 -24.82 4.60 25.30
C MET A 1 -23.78 4.36 26.38
N ASP A 2 -23.62 3.12 26.84
CA ASP A 2 -22.91 2.82 28.09
C ASP A 2 -21.41 3.14 27.96
N SER A 3 -20.95 4.14 28.72
CA SER A 3 -19.58 4.66 28.67
C SER A 3 -18.55 3.54 28.85
N LYS A 4 -18.86 2.53 29.66
CA LYS A 4 -17.98 1.37 29.86
C LYS A 4 -17.79 0.54 28.60
N ILE A 5 -18.86 0.29 27.85
CA ILE A 5 -18.81 -0.50 26.60
C ILE A 5 -17.97 0.25 25.56
N SER A 6 -18.17 1.58 25.44
CA SER A 6 -17.40 2.42 24.51
C SER A 6 -15.89 2.37 24.82
N THR A 7 -15.50 2.50 26.08
CA THR A 7 -14.09 2.48 26.49
C THR A 7 -13.46 1.11 26.27
N THR A 8 -14.18 0.02 26.54
CA THR A 8 -13.69 -1.35 26.30
C THR A 8 -13.51 -1.64 24.81
N VAL A 9 -14.44 -1.21 23.97
CA VAL A 9 -14.30 -1.33 22.50
C VAL A 9 -13.10 -0.51 22.01
N HIS A 10 -12.93 0.72 22.51
CA HIS A 10 -11.81 1.59 22.12
C HIS A 10 -10.45 0.99 22.51
N ALA A 11 -10.29 0.52 23.75
CA ALA A 11 -9.04 -0.11 24.21
C ALA A 11 -8.75 -1.43 23.46
N SER A 12 -9.79 -2.19 23.10
CA SER A 12 -9.63 -3.40 22.29
C SER A 12 -9.18 -3.04 20.86
N LEU A 13 -9.76 -1.99 20.26
CA LEU A 13 -9.37 -1.50 18.94
C LEU A 13 -7.95 -0.95 18.95
N GLU A 14 -7.56 -0.13 19.93
CA GLU A 14 -6.18 0.34 20.09
C GLU A 14 -5.19 -0.81 20.26
N LYS A 15 -5.55 -1.84 21.05
CA LYS A 15 -4.70 -3.02 21.24
C LYS A 15 -4.55 -3.85 19.97
N HIS A 16 -5.60 -3.95 19.15
CA HIS A 16 -5.55 -4.65 17.87
C HIS A 16 -4.90 -3.80 16.78
N TRP A 17 -5.06 -2.48 16.78
CA TRP A 17 -4.36 -1.56 15.88
C TRP A 17 -2.87 -1.45 16.22
N ALA A 18 -2.51 -1.48 17.50
CA ALA A 18 -1.12 -1.62 17.94
C ALA A 18 -0.52 -2.99 17.57
N LYS A 19 -1.36 -3.98 17.24
CA LYS A 19 -0.96 -5.32 16.78
C LYS A 19 -1.10 -5.53 15.28
N ALA A 20 -1.79 -4.63 14.58
CA ALA A 20 -1.96 -4.71 13.15
C ALA A 20 -0.65 -4.24 12.53
N ASP A 21 -0.05 -5.07 11.67
CA ASP A 21 1.17 -4.70 10.95
C ASP A 21 0.82 -3.53 10.01
N GLN A 22 0.95 -2.30 10.52
CA GLN A 22 0.71 -1.06 9.77
C GLN A 22 1.51 -1.09 8.46
N ASP A 23 2.69 -1.68 8.50
CA ASP A 23 3.54 -1.99 7.36
C ASP A 23 2.82 -2.74 6.24
N VAL A 24 1.98 -3.74 6.55
CA VAL A 24 1.21 -4.50 5.55
C VAL A 24 0.15 -3.62 4.89
N PHE A 25 -0.50 -2.73 5.66
CA PHE A 25 -1.45 -1.77 5.09
C PHE A 25 -0.76 -0.72 4.23
N ILE A 26 0.39 -0.20 4.68
CA ILE A 26 1.23 0.71 3.90
C ILE A 26 1.64 0.02 2.58
N CYS A 27 2.08 -1.25 2.63
CA CYS A 27 2.39 -2.03 1.44
C CYS A 27 1.19 -2.16 0.50
N ALA A 28 0.00 -2.47 1.02
CA ALA A 28 -1.21 -2.62 0.20
C ALA A 28 -1.58 -1.32 -0.53
N VAL A 29 -1.37 -0.16 0.11
CA VAL A 29 -1.60 1.15 -0.52
C VAL A 29 -0.53 1.45 -1.57
N VAL A 30 0.76 1.30 -1.24
CA VAL A 30 1.87 1.56 -2.16
C VAL A 30 1.80 0.66 -3.39
N LEU A 31 1.57 -0.65 -3.18
CA LEU A 31 1.53 -1.66 -4.25
C LEU A 31 0.24 -1.63 -5.06
N ASN A 32 -0.73 -0.80 -4.69
CA ASN A 32 -1.89 -0.51 -5.54
C ASN A 32 -1.51 0.58 -6.56
N PRO A 33 -1.49 0.29 -7.86
CA PRO A 33 -1.02 1.26 -8.87
C PRO A 33 -1.94 2.46 -9.07
N PHE A 34 -3.18 2.42 -8.56
CA PHE A 34 -4.10 3.56 -8.63
C PHE A 34 -3.94 4.52 -7.44
N LEU A 35 -3.44 4.03 -6.31
CA LEU A 35 -3.18 4.82 -5.10
C LEU A 35 -1.71 5.20 -5.03
N HIS A 36 -0.83 4.20 -5.07
CA HIS A 36 0.61 4.33 -5.09
C HIS A 36 1.08 5.24 -3.95
N MET A 37 1.85 6.28 -4.25
CA MET A 37 2.35 7.27 -3.30
C MET A 37 1.36 8.40 -2.99
N SER A 38 0.25 8.50 -3.72
CA SER A 38 -0.65 9.67 -3.64
C SER A 38 -1.37 9.81 -2.30
N CYS A 39 -1.47 8.73 -1.52
CA CYS A 39 -2.13 8.72 -0.21
C CYS A 39 -1.22 9.18 0.93
N PHE A 40 0.09 9.31 0.72
CA PHE A 40 1.03 9.68 1.77
C PHE A 40 1.35 11.18 1.71
N SER A 41 1.28 11.83 2.87
CA SER A 41 1.68 13.23 2.99
C SER A 41 3.19 13.36 2.80
N SER A 42 3.60 14.31 1.96
CA SER A 42 5.02 14.60 1.69
C SER A 42 5.81 15.07 2.92
N GLY A 43 5.13 15.36 4.04
CA GLY A 43 5.76 15.80 5.30
C GLY A 43 6.22 14.67 6.22
N VAL A 44 5.92 13.41 5.92
CA VAL A 44 6.30 12.27 6.78
C VAL A 44 7.63 11.70 6.31
N SER A 45 8.71 11.94 7.06
CA SER A 45 10.07 11.53 6.67
C SER A 45 10.24 10.02 6.51
N GLU A 46 9.43 9.21 7.19
CA GLU A 46 9.47 7.74 7.13
C GLU A 46 8.83 7.18 5.86
N LEU A 47 8.02 7.98 5.15
CA LEU A 47 7.29 7.56 3.95
C LEU A 47 7.95 8.06 2.65
N THR A 48 9.26 8.33 2.70
CA THR A 48 10.08 8.52 1.51
C THR A 48 10.22 7.20 0.73
N PRO A 49 10.60 7.22 -0.56
CA PRO A 49 10.84 5.98 -1.32
C PRO A 49 11.78 4.98 -0.61
N LEU A 50 12.81 5.47 0.07
CA LEU A 50 13.74 4.63 0.85
C LEU A 50 13.10 4.07 2.13
N GLY A 51 12.29 4.87 2.82
CA GLY A 51 11.55 4.39 3.98
C GLY A 51 10.53 3.32 3.60
N LEU A 52 9.80 3.52 2.50
CA LEU A 52 8.87 2.55 1.96
C LEU A 52 9.56 1.28 1.46
N TYR A 53 10.75 1.41 0.85
CA TYR A 53 11.55 0.24 0.51
C TYR A 53 11.85 -0.60 1.76
N SER A 54 12.22 0.06 2.86
CA SER A 54 12.54 -0.63 4.12
C SER A 54 11.32 -1.36 4.69
N ILE A 55 10.14 -0.74 4.64
CA ILE A 55 8.85 -1.33 5.05
C ILE A 55 8.50 -2.53 4.16
N ILE A 56 8.53 -2.35 2.84
CA ILE A 56 8.20 -3.43 1.88
C ILE A 56 9.19 -4.59 1.97
N LYS A 57 10.48 -4.30 2.16
CA LYS A 57 11.51 -5.33 2.38
C LYS A 57 11.24 -6.08 3.69
N HIS A 58 10.88 -5.39 4.76
CA HIS A 58 10.52 -6.02 6.04
C HIS A 58 9.32 -6.96 5.88
N VAL A 59 8.24 -6.48 5.27
CA VAL A 59 7.03 -7.28 5.01
C VAL A 59 7.32 -8.46 4.10
N PHE A 60 8.10 -8.26 3.03
CA PHE A 60 8.53 -9.34 2.13
C PHE A 60 9.28 -10.43 2.90
N LYS A 61 10.24 -10.05 3.75
CA LYS A 61 10.98 -10.99 4.60
C LYS A 61 10.05 -11.72 5.57
N CYS A 62 9.08 -11.04 6.17
CA CYS A 62 8.15 -11.65 7.10
C CYS A 62 7.23 -12.68 6.42
N ILE A 63 6.78 -12.40 5.19
CA ILE A 63 5.85 -13.28 4.45
C ILE A 63 6.58 -14.44 3.77
N PHE A 64 7.70 -14.15 3.09
CA PHE A 64 8.41 -15.12 2.24
C PHE A 64 9.60 -15.77 2.95
N HIS A 65 9.95 -15.33 4.16
CA HIS A 65 11.13 -15.77 4.91
C HIS A 65 12.44 -15.67 4.11
N HIS A 66 12.52 -14.69 3.20
CA HIS A 66 13.62 -14.48 2.27
C HIS A 66 14.08 -13.02 2.29
N GLU A 67 15.38 -12.78 2.22
CA GLU A 67 15.94 -11.42 2.08
C GLU A 67 15.80 -10.96 0.63
N GLY A 68 15.15 -9.83 0.36
CA GLY A 68 15.07 -9.27 -0.99
C GLY A 68 16.46 -9.12 -1.63
N ASP A 69 16.59 -9.59 -2.87
CA ASP A 69 17.83 -9.58 -3.64
C ASP A 69 17.96 -8.32 -4.51
N LEU A 70 19.02 -8.24 -5.32
CA LEU A 70 19.22 -7.11 -6.23
C LEU A 70 18.06 -6.94 -7.23
N PRO A 71 17.54 -8.01 -7.88
CA PRO A 71 16.31 -7.93 -8.66
C PRO A 71 15.12 -7.30 -7.92
N PHE A 72 14.87 -7.71 -6.67
CA PHE A 72 13.81 -7.12 -5.84
C PHE A 72 14.01 -5.62 -5.62
N HIS A 73 15.24 -5.21 -5.32
CA HIS A 73 15.59 -3.80 -5.15
C HIS A 73 15.30 -3.00 -6.43
N VAL A 74 15.77 -3.49 -7.59
CA VAL A 74 15.54 -2.81 -8.88
C VAL A 74 14.05 -2.73 -9.20
N ALA A 75 13.32 -3.83 -9.05
CA ALA A 75 11.89 -3.88 -9.31
C ALA A 75 11.09 -2.89 -8.45
N PHE A 76 11.44 -2.74 -7.17
CA PHE A 76 10.80 -1.78 -6.29
C PHE A 76 10.97 -0.33 -6.79
N PHE A 77 12.20 0.08 -7.14
CA PHE A 77 12.44 1.45 -7.59
C PHE A 77 11.86 1.73 -8.99
N ASP A 78 11.86 0.73 -9.87
CA ASP A 78 11.15 0.81 -11.14
C ASP A 78 9.64 0.98 -10.92
N TYR A 79 9.06 0.24 -9.98
CA TYR A 79 7.63 0.36 -9.61
C TYR A 79 7.29 1.74 -9.03
N ILE A 80 8.09 2.22 -8.07
CA ILE A 80 7.88 3.55 -7.48
C ILE A 80 8.00 4.66 -8.53
N SER A 81 8.82 4.46 -9.57
CA SER A 81 9.06 5.47 -10.61
C SER A 81 8.19 5.29 -11.85
N PHE A 82 7.25 4.33 -11.87
CA PHE A 82 6.45 3.94 -13.05
C PHE A 82 7.31 3.63 -14.30
N LEU A 83 8.43 2.95 -14.11
CA LEU A 83 9.36 2.58 -15.18
C LEU A 83 9.16 1.13 -15.65
N CYS A 84 9.76 0.80 -16.78
CA CYS A 84 9.83 -0.57 -17.31
C CYS A 84 8.44 -1.23 -17.42
N GLU A 85 8.27 -2.41 -16.80
CA GLU A 85 7.02 -3.16 -16.76
C GLU A 85 5.93 -2.51 -15.90
N TYR A 86 6.31 -1.58 -15.02
CA TYR A 86 5.41 -0.86 -14.12
C TYR A 86 4.93 0.49 -14.67
N SER A 87 5.24 0.80 -15.93
CA SER A 87 4.68 1.98 -16.59
C SER A 87 3.15 1.88 -16.70
N CYS A 88 2.46 3.03 -16.59
CA CYS A 88 0.98 3.11 -16.65
C CYS A 88 0.41 2.37 -17.87
N LYS A 89 1.12 2.43 -19.01
CA LYS A 89 0.75 1.73 -20.25
C LYS A 89 0.83 0.22 -20.10
N ARG A 90 1.92 -0.32 -19.53
CA ARG A 90 2.12 -1.77 -19.40
C ARG A 90 1.25 -2.38 -18.30
N MET A 91 0.98 -1.61 -17.25
CA MET A 91 -0.02 -1.94 -16.23
C MET A 91 -1.48 -1.70 -16.69
N GLN A 92 -1.68 -1.17 -17.90
CA GLN A 92 -2.99 -0.94 -18.52
C GLN A 92 -3.94 -0.07 -17.67
N LEU A 93 -3.40 0.84 -16.86
CA LEU A 93 -4.20 1.57 -15.85
C LEU A 93 -5.33 2.38 -16.49
N ASP A 94 -5.11 2.95 -17.66
CA ASP A 94 -6.13 3.71 -18.37
C ASP A 94 -7.26 2.83 -18.90
N GLN A 95 -6.97 1.61 -19.34
CA GLN A 95 -8.00 0.65 -19.77
C GLN A 95 -8.89 0.24 -18.60
N PHE A 96 -8.29 -0.02 -17.43
CA PHE A 96 -9.05 -0.30 -16.21
C PHE A 96 -9.92 0.88 -15.77
N LYS A 97 -9.41 2.13 -15.85
CA LYS A 97 -10.20 3.33 -15.56
C LYS A 97 -11.41 3.46 -16.50
N GLU A 98 -11.22 3.21 -17.79
CA GLU A 98 -12.32 3.27 -18.76
C GLU A 98 -13.35 2.16 -18.56
N LEU A 99 -12.91 0.94 -18.23
CA LEU A 99 -13.81 -0.16 -17.87
C LEU A 99 -14.66 0.20 -16.64
N TYR A 100 -14.04 0.75 -15.60
CA TYR A 100 -14.76 1.19 -14.40
C TYR A 100 -15.81 2.26 -14.71
N LYS A 101 -15.45 3.30 -15.49
CA LYS A 101 -16.41 4.34 -15.90
C LYS A 101 -17.60 3.76 -16.68
N LYS A 102 -17.35 2.79 -17.57
CA LYS A 102 -18.42 2.11 -18.32
C LYS A 102 -19.31 1.26 -17.42
N PHE A 103 -18.71 0.52 -16.48
CA PHE A 103 -19.44 -0.31 -15.53
C PHE A 103 -20.38 0.53 -14.64
N VAL A 104 -19.87 1.64 -14.08
CA VAL A 104 -20.65 2.56 -13.25
C VAL A 104 -21.81 3.19 -14.04
N ARG A 105 -21.60 3.55 -15.31
CA ARG A 105 -22.66 4.10 -16.17
C ARG A 105 -23.79 3.12 -16.51
N CYS A 106 -23.54 1.80 -16.43
CA CYS A 106 -24.57 0.79 -16.70
C CYS A 106 -25.44 0.44 -15.48
N HIS A 107 -25.03 0.85 -14.27
CA HIS A 107 -25.69 0.51 -13.00
C HIS A 107 -26.29 1.75 -12.31
N HIS A 108 -26.46 2.84 -13.06
CA HIS A 108 -27.16 4.07 -12.70
C HIS A 108 -28.20 4.38 -13.77
#